data_AF-T2MHK6-F1
#
_entry.id   AF-T2MHK6-F1
#
_cell.length_a   1.000
_cell.length_b   1.000
_cell.length_c   1.000
_cell.angle_alpha   90.00
_cell.angle_beta   90.00
_cell.angle_gamma   90.00
#
_symmetry.space_group_name_H-M   'P 1'
#
loop_
_entity.id
_entity.type
_entity.pdbx_description
1 polymer ?
#
loop_
_entity_poly.entity_id
_entity_poly.type
_entity_poly.pdbx_seq_one_letter_code
_entity_poly.pdbx_strand_id
1 'polypeptide(L)'
;GYVIHFLVAWNYIVVVAVEDVIVVVNKKSMGQTCCGIATDKVSVNGISYTVVKDIGEGAFSFVQLVKNRSEKYALIFVDMNEISDVVGQTLLYISVFTDVVGQMLLDIAKTDVIIQEDILKQMIQREISSHNTIKHKFVMPLIDHEIVQKQGKYEARLLFPYYNLGSVQEMIDVSLITKKSIEEKKIVSMIKCLCMAVSTFHSHNPSYAHRDIKPHNMLIGEGSNIILMDLGSVREANVKITSRKEAMELQELCSQECTAAFRAPELFEVPSPGTITEKTDIWSIGCTMHALAYGNSPCDGTATSAMSPNMKLDNSLYSSKFNSIIKS
;
A
#
# COMPACT_ATOMS: atom_id res chain seq x y z
N GLY A 1 -7.78 12.98 36.00
CA GLY A 1 -6.71 12.47 35.12
C GLY A 1 -7.20 12.65 33.70
N TYR A 2 -6.55 13.51 32.94
CA TYR A 2 -6.93 13.78 31.55
C TYR A 2 -6.50 12.58 30.70
N VAL A 3 -7.45 11.93 30.03
CA VAL A 3 -7.17 10.84 29.08
C VAL A 3 -7.33 11.43 27.69
N ILE A 4 -6.22 11.60 26.98
CA ILE A 4 -6.19 12.09 25.62
C ILE A 4 -5.97 10.88 24.71
N HIS A 5 -6.89 10.65 23.78
CA HIS A 5 -6.77 9.58 22.78
C HIS A 5 -6.45 10.19 21.41
N PHE A 6 -5.22 10.03 20.95
CA PHE A 6 -4.84 10.31 19.57
C PHE A 6 -5.32 9.16 18.68
N LEU A 7 -6.49 9.32 18.05
CA LEU A 7 -6.98 8.41 17.01
C LEU A 7 -6.59 8.98 15.65
N VAL A 8 -5.50 8.47 15.07
CA VAL A 8 -5.15 8.68 13.67
C VAL A 8 -5.94 7.66 12.86
N ALA A 9 -7.16 8.01 12.44
CA ALA A 9 -7.93 7.19 11.52
C ALA A 9 -7.55 7.59 10.08
N TRP A 10 -7.42 6.61 9.18
CA TRP A 10 -6.98 6.74 7.77
C TRP A 10 -7.69 7.83 6.93
N ASN A 11 -8.76 8.45 7.43
CA ASN A 11 -9.51 9.53 6.77
C ASN A 11 -9.78 10.79 7.62
N TYR A 12 -9.37 10.85 8.89
CA TYR A 12 -9.70 11.97 9.80
C TYR A 12 -8.55 12.29 10.76
N ILE A 13 -8.22 13.57 10.89
CA ILE A 13 -7.16 14.08 11.76
C ILE A 13 -7.65 14.17 13.20
N VAL A 14 -6.76 13.79 14.12
CA VAL A 14 -6.64 14.08 15.56
C VAL A 14 -7.92 14.57 16.25
N VAL A 15 -8.50 13.71 17.09
CA VAL A 15 -9.48 14.10 18.09
C VAL A 15 -8.74 14.56 19.35
N VAL A 16 -8.64 15.87 19.55
CA VAL A 16 -8.26 16.41 20.87
C VAL A 16 -9.55 16.61 21.66
N ALA A 17 -9.74 15.86 22.74
CA ALA A 17 -10.80 16.08 23.71
C ALA A 17 -10.22 16.76 24.95
N VAL A 18 -10.52 18.05 25.12
CA VAL A 18 -10.26 18.79 26.35
C VAL A 18 -11.58 19.45 26.74
N GLU A 19 -12.09 19.12 27.93
CA GLU A 19 -13.26 19.75 28.56
C GLU A 19 -14.46 19.92 27.60
N ASP A 20 -14.98 18.81 27.08
CA ASP A 20 -16.16 18.73 26.20
C ASP A 20 -16.02 19.36 24.80
N VAL A 21 -14.83 19.84 24.42
CA VAL A 21 -14.55 20.31 23.06
C VAL A 21 -13.90 19.20 22.24
N ILE A 22 -14.62 18.71 21.24
CA ILE A 22 -14.09 17.81 20.20
C ILE A 22 -13.64 18.68 19.03
N VAL A 23 -12.33 18.84 18.86
CA VAL A 23 -11.78 19.44 17.64
C VAL A 23 -11.66 18.35 16.59
N VAL A 24 -12.48 18.42 15.53
CA VAL A 24 -12.40 17.53 14.36
C VAL A 24 -11.82 18.33 13.20
N VAL A 25 -10.59 18.02 12.79
CA VAL A 25 -9.99 18.63 11.59
C VAL A 25 -10.29 17.73 10.38
N ASN A 26 -11.01 18.28 9.40
CA ASN A 26 -11.44 17.54 8.23
C ASN A 26 -10.37 17.56 7.13
N LYS A 27 -9.87 16.37 6.74
CA LYS A 27 -8.88 16.20 5.67
C LYS A 27 -9.39 16.69 4.29
N LYS A 28 -10.71 16.63 4.03
CA LYS A 28 -11.29 17.01 2.72
C LYS A 28 -11.18 18.49 2.37
N SER A 29 -11.02 19.39 3.34
CA SER A 29 -10.86 20.82 3.04
C SER A 29 -9.42 21.22 2.70
N MET A 30 -8.44 20.31 2.83
CA MET A 30 -7.01 20.64 2.71
C MET A 30 -6.32 20.02 1.48
N GLY A 31 -6.91 18.97 0.87
CA GLY A 31 -6.44 18.41 -0.40
C GLY A 31 -6.57 19.36 -1.60
N GLN A 32 -7.17 20.55 -1.43
CA GLN A 32 -7.22 21.57 -2.48
C GLN A 32 -6.05 22.56 -2.46
N THR A 33 -5.15 22.52 -1.46
CA THR A 33 -4.03 23.48 -1.37
C THR A 33 -2.64 22.92 -1.66
N CYS A 34 -2.48 21.60 -1.84
CA CYS A 34 -1.27 21.04 -2.46
C CYS A 34 -1.30 21.14 -4.00
N CYS A 35 -2.31 21.78 -4.59
CA CYS A 35 -2.23 22.40 -5.92
C CYS A 35 -1.39 23.69 -5.88
N GLY A 36 -0.17 23.59 -5.34
CA GLY A 36 0.76 24.69 -5.18
C GLY A 36 1.69 24.82 -6.40
N ILE A 37 1.18 25.46 -7.45
CA ILE A 37 1.81 25.75 -8.75
C ILE A 37 1.75 24.55 -9.71
N ALA A 38 0.91 24.68 -10.74
CA ALA A 38 1.02 23.94 -11.98
C ALA A 38 2.40 24.24 -12.61
N THR A 39 3.45 23.61 -12.10
CA THR A 39 4.70 23.57 -12.82
C THR A 39 4.50 22.53 -13.90
N ASP A 40 4.39 22.96 -15.15
CA ASP A 40 4.37 22.07 -16.33
C ASP A 40 5.54 21.09 -16.34
N LYS A 41 6.55 21.30 -15.49
CA LYS A 41 7.74 20.48 -15.36
C LYS A 41 8.06 20.12 -13.93
N VAL A 42 8.61 18.92 -13.77
CA VAL A 42 9.23 18.41 -12.55
C VAL A 42 10.58 17.80 -12.88
N SER A 43 11.46 17.61 -11.89
CA SER A 43 12.74 16.96 -12.08
C SER A 43 12.97 15.83 -11.09
N VAL A 44 13.64 14.79 -11.56
CA VAL A 44 14.21 13.71 -10.73
C VAL A 44 15.69 13.63 -11.09
N ASN A 45 16.57 13.80 -10.11
CA ASN A 45 18.04 13.79 -10.29
C ASN A 45 18.54 14.68 -11.44
N GLY A 46 17.97 15.88 -11.56
CA GLY A 46 18.33 16.86 -12.59
C GLY A 46 17.74 16.59 -13.98
N ILE A 47 17.06 15.47 -14.22
CA ILE A 47 16.33 15.19 -15.46
C ILE A 47 14.94 15.81 -15.37
N SER A 48 14.59 16.67 -16.32
CA SER A 48 13.27 17.33 -16.36
C SER A 48 12.24 16.52 -17.14
N TYR A 49 11.05 16.40 -16.56
CA TYR A 49 9.86 15.75 -17.11
C TYR A 49 8.73 16.77 -17.22
N THR A 50 7.89 16.66 -18.24
CA THR A 50 6.66 17.45 -18.35
C THR A 50 5.51 16.72 -17.66
N VAL A 51 4.79 17.38 -16.77
CA VAL A 51 3.60 16.83 -16.10
C VAL A 51 2.45 16.78 -17.11
N VAL A 52 1.77 15.63 -17.20
CA VAL A 52 0.65 15.42 -18.14
C VAL A 52 -0.67 15.49 -17.41
N LYS A 53 -0.83 14.73 -16.32
CA LYS A 53 -2.02 14.69 -15.46
C LYS A 53 -1.75 13.89 -14.20
N ASP A 54 -2.59 14.09 -13.19
CA ASP A 54 -2.67 13.19 -12.04
C ASP A 54 -3.37 11.89 -12.44
N ILE A 55 -2.86 10.75 -11.94
CA ILE A 55 -3.37 9.41 -12.24
C ILE A 55 -3.65 8.56 -11.00
N GLY A 56 -3.30 9.05 -9.80
CA GLY A 56 -3.61 8.38 -8.55
C GLY A 56 -3.32 9.26 -7.35
N GLU A 57 -4.00 8.98 -6.24
CA GLU A 57 -3.83 9.66 -4.95
C GLU A 57 -3.86 8.61 -3.84
N GLY A 58 -2.89 8.69 -2.95
CA GLY A 58 -2.75 7.90 -1.74
C GLY A 58 -2.92 8.78 -0.49
N ALA A 59 -2.70 8.21 0.70
CA ALA A 59 -2.90 8.94 1.95
C ALA A 59 -1.95 10.12 2.15
N PHE A 60 -0.72 10.01 1.64
CA PHE A 60 0.37 11.00 1.74
C PHE A 60 1.16 11.12 0.43
N SER A 61 0.58 10.61 -0.66
CA SER A 61 1.27 10.49 -1.93
C SER A 61 0.37 10.77 -3.12
N PHE A 62 0.96 11.24 -4.20
CA PHE A 62 0.26 11.51 -5.46
C PHE A 62 1.03 10.85 -6.59
N VAL A 63 0.30 10.28 -7.54
CA VAL A 63 0.87 9.64 -8.73
C VAL A 63 0.55 10.50 -9.93
N GLN A 64 1.58 10.97 -10.62
CA GLN A 64 1.45 11.80 -11.81
C GLN A 64 1.95 11.04 -13.04
N LEU A 65 1.22 11.16 -14.15
CA LEU A 65 1.74 10.82 -15.46
C LEU A 65 2.65 11.94 -15.92
N VAL A 66 3.93 11.62 -16.12
CA VAL A 66 4.94 12.56 -16.62
C VAL A 66 5.54 12.04 -17.93
N LYS A 67 6.14 12.93 -18.72
CA LYS A 67 6.81 12.56 -19.97
C LYS A 67 8.18 13.19 -20.10
N ASN A 68 9.12 12.45 -20.68
CA ASN A 68 10.38 12.99 -21.20
C ASN A 68 10.43 12.67 -22.68
N ARG A 69 10.43 13.71 -23.53
CA ARG A 69 10.27 13.58 -24.99
C ARG A 69 8.98 12.81 -25.33
N SER A 70 9.10 11.60 -25.89
CA SER A 70 8.00 10.70 -26.26
C SER A 70 7.68 9.64 -25.21
N GLU A 71 8.56 9.41 -24.25
CA GLU A 71 8.39 8.37 -23.23
C GLU A 71 7.55 8.88 -22.06
N LYS A 72 6.73 7.97 -21.51
CA LYS A 72 5.80 8.25 -20.41
C LYS A 72 6.18 7.44 -19.18
N TYR A 73 6.02 8.06 -18.02
CA TYR A 73 6.37 7.50 -16.72
C TYR A 73 5.30 7.81 -15.69
N ALA A 74 5.19 6.96 -14.68
CA ALA A 74 4.44 7.26 -13.47
C ALA A 74 5.43 7.80 -12.43
N LEU A 75 5.15 8.99 -11.90
CA LEU A 75 5.97 9.62 -10.87
C LEU A 75 5.17 9.69 -9.59
N ILE A 76 5.65 9.02 -8.55
CA ILE A 76 5.08 9.10 -7.20
C ILE A 76 5.79 10.22 -6.46
N PHE A 77 5.00 11.16 -5.94
CA PHE A 77 5.43 12.17 -4.99
C PHE A 77 4.94 11.78 -3.60
N VAL A 78 5.81 11.87 -2.62
CA VAL A 78 5.46 11.74 -1.20
C VAL A 78 5.87 13.02 -0.51
N ASP A 79 4.89 13.80 -0.06
CA ASP A 79 5.14 14.97 0.78
C ASP A 79 5.21 14.53 2.24
N MET A 80 6.42 14.55 2.80
CA MET A 80 6.60 14.09 4.17
C MET A 80 6.18 15.13 5.21
N ASN A 81 5.72 16.32 4.78
CA ASN A 81 5.43 17.45 5.66
C ASN A 81 3.94 17.76 5.76
N GLU A 82 3.07 17.05 5.04
CA GLU A 82 1.62 17.17 5.22
C GLU A 82 1.22 16.90 6.69
N ILE A 83 1.95 15.99 7.35
CA ILE A 83 1.77 15.67 8.77
C ILE A 83 2.15 16.86 9.65
N SER A 84 3.31 17.47 9.41
CA SER A 84 3.78 18.63 10.17
C SER A 84 2.98 19.90 9.90
N ASP A 85 2.47 20.10 8.69
CA ASP A 85 1.60 21.23 8.35
C ASP A 85 0.21 21.11 9.00
N VAL A 86 -0.39 19.92 8.99
CA VAL A 86 -1.66 19.62 9.68
C VAL A 86 -1.52 19.84 11.18
N VAL A 87 -0.48 19.27 11.78
CA VAL A 87 -0.27 19.40 13.22
C VAL A 87 0.17 20.82 13.57
N GLY A 88 0.91 21.52 12.73
CA GLY A 88 1.25 22.93 12.90
C GLY A 88 0.03 23.83 13.07
N GLN A 89 -1.03 23.59 12.30
CA GLN A 89 -2.30 24.31 12.46
C GLN A 89 -3.03 23.94 13.75
N THR A 90 -3.02 22.66 14.14
CA THR A 90 -3.57 22.22 15.43
C THR A 90 -2.77 22.81 16.61
N LEU A 91 -1.44 22.87 16.51
CA LEU A 91 -0.54 23.46 17.51
C LEU A 91 -0.76 24.97 17.63
N LEU A 92 -1.03 25.69 16.54
CA LEU A 92 -1.42 27.11 16.57
C LEU A 92 -2.68 27.31 17.41
N TYR A 93 -3.68 26.43 17.26
CA TYR A 93 -4.90 26.47 18.07
C TYR A 93 -4.63 26.17 19.54
N ILE A 94 -3.79 25.17 19.84
CA ILE A 94 -3.40 24.80 21.22
C ILE A 94 -2.52 25.88 21.86
N SER A 95 -1.67 26.59 21.10
CA SER A 95 -0.76 27.62 21.60
C SER A 95 -1.45 28.86 22.18
N VAL A 96 -2.75 29.02 21.89
CA VAL A 96 -3.60 30.03 22.52
C VAL A 96 -3.82 29.72 24.00
N PHE A 97 -3.70 28.44 24.40
CA PHE A 97 -3.72 28.00 25.79
C PHE A 97 -2.30 28.05 26.35
N THR A 98 -2.02 29.05 27.17
CA THR A 98 -0.69 29.29 27.78
C THR A 98 -0.49 28.57 29.12
N ASP A 99 -1.37 27.64 29.46
CA ASP A 99 -1.30 26.90 30.72
C ASP A 99 -0.37 25.68 30.62
N VAL A 100 -0.02 25.10 31.77
CA VAL A 100 0.89 23.95 31.84
C VAL A 100 0.37 22.76 31.02
N VAL A 101 -0.96 22.61 30.94
CA VAL A 101 -1.61 21.59 30.12
C VAL A 101 -1.42 21.88 28.64
N GLY A 102 -1.63 23.12 28.18
CA GLY A 102 -1.35 23.56 26.81
C GLY A 102 0.09 23.29 26.39
N GLN A 103 1.07 23.59 27.25
CA GLN A 103 2.47 23.31 26.94
C GLN A 103 2.78 21.81 26.86
N MET A 104 2.21 20.99 27.75
CA MET A 104 2.38 19.54 27.72
C MET A 104 1.75 18.92 26.45
N LEU A 105 0.58 19.43 26.04
CA LEU A 105 -0.08 19.04 24.80
C LEU A 105 0.76 19.39 23.57
N LEU A 106 1.39 20.57 23.55
CA LEU A 106 2.28 20.99 22.48
C LEU A 106 3.48 20.03 22.34
N ASP A 107 4.09 19.62 23.46
CA ASP A 107 5.28 18.76 23.43
C ASP A 107 4.95 17.32 23.00
N ILE A 108 3.80 16.79 23.41
CA ILE A 108 3.29 15.49 22.94
C ILE A 108 3.03 15.53 21.44
N ALA A 109 2.28 16.53 20.97
CA ALA A 109 1.93 16.65 19.55
C ALA A 109 3.17 16.85 18.66
N LYS A 110 4.19 17.59 19.12
CA LYS A 110 5.49 17.69 18.41
C LYS A 110 6.20 16.34 18.33
N THR A 111 6.20 15.57 19.42
CA THR A 111 6.85 14.26 19.46
C THR A 111 6.18 13.28 18.50
N ASP A 112 4.84 13.26 18.48
CA ASP A 112 4.06 12.42 17.57
C ASP A 112 4.32 12.75 16.10
N VAL A 113 4.46 14.04 15.74
CA VAL A 113 4.82 14.46 14.37
C VAL A 113 6.19 13.93 13.96
N ILE A 114 7.20 14.08 14.82
CA ILE A 114 8.56 13.62 14.54
C ILE A 114 8.56 12.11 14.32
N ILE A 115 7.85 11.36 15.18
CA ILE A 115 7.72 9.90 15.05
C ILE A 115 7.08 9.53 13.70
N GLN A 116 6.01 10.22 13.29
CA GLN A 116 5.34 9.94 12.03
C GLN A 116 6.20 10.27 10.80
N GLU A 117 6.94 11.38 10.81
CA GLU A 117 7.88 11.72 9.74
C GLU A 117 8.99 10.65 9.61
N ASP A 118 9.52 10.16 10.72
CA ASP A 118 10.53 9.10 10.72
C ASP A 118 9.97 7.76 10.24
N ILE A 119 8.73 7.41 10.62
CA ILE A 119 8.04 6.22 10.11
C ILE A 119 7.87 6.32 8.59
N LEU A 120 7.39 7.46 8.07
CA LEU A 120 7.18 7.66 6.64
C LEU A 120 8.51 7.60 5.86
N LYS A 121 9.58 8.20 6.38
CA LYS A 121 10.94 8.08 5.81
C LYS A 121 11.39 6.62 5.76
N GLN A 122 11.19 5.85 6.83
CA GLN A 122 11.54 4.44 6.85
C GLN A 122 10.72 3.63 5.85
N MET A 123 9.44 3.93 5.66
CA MET A 123 8.60 3.28 4.65
C MET A 123 9.13 3.52 3.23
N ILE A 124 9.43 4.78 2.88
CA ILE A 124 9.98 5.14 1.57
C ILE A 124 11.35 4.47 1.34
N GLN A 125 12.24 4.54 2.32
CA GLN A 125 13.56 3.90 2.24
C GLN A 125 13.45 2.38 2.06
N ARG A 126 12.49 1.75 2.74
CA ARG A 126 12.23 0.32 2.60
C ARG A 126 11.70 -0.03 1.21
N GLU A 127 10.80 0.77 0.67
CA GLU A 127 10.28 0.58 -0.68
C GLU A 127 11.40 0.72 -1.73
N ILE A 128 12.24 1.76 -1.63
CA ILE A 128 13.41 1.95 -2.51
C ILE A 128 14.37 0.76 -2.39
N SER A 129 14.68 0.33 -1.17
CA SER A 129 15.57 -0.80 -0.90
C SER A 129 15.02 -2.10 -1.50
N SER A 130 13.72 -2.33 -1.37
CA SER A 130 13.04 -3.50 -1.94
C SER A 130 13.11 -3.49 -3.47
N HIS A 131 12.87 -2.35 -4.10
CA HIS A 131 13.02 -2.21 -5.55
C HIS A 131 14.47 -2.39 -6.01
N ASN A 132 15.47 -2.00 -5.21
CA ASN A 132 16.88 -2.19 -5.54
C ASN A 132 17.31 -3.66 -5.43
N THR A 133 16.78 -4.39 -4.46
CA THR A 133 17.09 -5.80 -4.23
C THR A 133 16.34 -6.72 -5.19
N ILE A 134 15.02 -6.54 -5.32
CA ILE A 134 14.16 -7.45 -6.10
C ILE A 134 14.07 -6.98 -7.56
N LYS A 135 14.72 -7.71 -8.48
CA LYS A 135 14.69 -7.41 -9.91
C LYS A 135 14.15 -8.59 -10.71
N HIS A 136 13.04 -8.38 -11.41
CA HIS A 136 12.45 -9.38 -12.31
C HIS A 136 11.58 -8.71 -13.37
N LYS A 137 11.44 -9.31 -14.55
CA LYS A 137 10.66 -8.73 -15.68
C LYS A 137 9.16 -8.55 -15.41
N PHE A 138 8.63 -9.22 -14.40
CA PHE A 138 7.23 -9.13 -13.97
C PHE A 138 7.08 -8.42 -12.61
N VAL A 139 8.13 -7.74 -12.16
CA VAL A 139 8.12 -6.84 -11.00
C VAL A 139 8.39 -5.43 -11.53
N MET A 140 7.61 -4.45 -11.11
CA MET A 140 7.75 -3.08 -11.56
C MET A 140 9.14 -2.54 -11.17
N PRO A 141 9.97 -2.12 -12.13
CA PRO A 141 11.27 -1.55 -11.80
C PRO A 141 11.12 -0.10 -11.32
N LEU A 142 11.86 0.27 -10.28
CA LEU A 142 12.14 1.67 -9.97
C LEU A 142 13.19 2.18 -10.97
N ILE A 143 12.81 3.14 -11.82
CA ILE A 143 13.69 3.74 -12.83
C ILE A 143 14.67 4.68 -12.16
N ASP A 144 14.14 5.58 -11.33
CA ASP A 144 14.93 6.59 -10.65
C ASP A 144 14.22 7.05 -9.37
N HIS A 145 14.96 7.65 -8.45
CA HIS A 145 14.39 8.25 -7.25
C HIS A 145 15.23 9.40 -6.71
N GLU A 146 14.57 10.33 -6.04
CA GLU A 146 15.23 11.47 -5.40
C GLU A 146 14.53 11.76 -4.07
N ILE A 147 15.30 11.94 -3.00
CA ILE A 147 14.81 12.47 -1.73
C ILE A 147 15.36 13.89 -1.61
N VAL A 148 14.47 14.87 -1.72
CA VAL A 148 14.82 16.29 -1.72
C VAL A 148 14.49 16.89 -0.37
N GLN A 149 15.41 17.72 0.14
CA GLN A 149 15.14 18.62 1.25
C GLN A 149 15.04 20.05 0.72
N LYS A 150 13.84 20.65 0.72
CA LYS A 150 13.60 22.04 0.32
C LYS A 150 13.06 22.82 1.50
N GLN A 151 13.75 23.87 1.94
CA GLN A 151 13.27 24.76 3.04
C GLN A 151 12.88 23.99 4.32
N GLY A 152 13.60 22.92 4.66
CA GLY A 152 13.30 22.06 5.81
C GLY A 152 12.24 20.99 5.53
N LYS A 153 11.55 21.04 4.38
CA LYS A 153 10.57 20.07 3.93
C LYS A 153 11.21 18.89 3.21
N TYR A 154 10.89 17.66 3.61
CA TYR A 154 11.32 16.44 2.94
C TYR A 154 10.29 16.00 1.89
N GLU A 155 10.74 15.74 0.67
CA GLU A 155 9.91 15.27 -0.45
C GLU A 155 10.61 14.07 -1.09
N ALA A 156 9.91 12.95 -1.25
CA ALA A 156 10.42 11.83 -2.05
C ALA A 156 9.75 11.78 -3.41
N ARG A 157 10.55 11.48 -4.44
CA ARG A 157 10.12 11.28 -5.82
C ARG A 157 10.57 9.91 -6.27
N LEU A 158 9.64 9.07 -6.71
CA LEU A 158 9.92 7.72 -7.22
C LEU A 158 9.38 7.61 -8.65
N LEU A 159 10.27 7.33 -9.61
CA LEU A 159 9.94 7.27 -11.03
C LEU A 159 9.81 5.82 -11.50
N PHE A 160 8.70 5.50 -12.14
CA PHE A 160 8.35 4.16 -12.62
C PHE A 160 7.93 4.17 -14.10
N PRO A 161 8.01 3.02 -14.81
CA PRO A 161 7.43 2.90 -16.13
C PRO A 161 5.91 3.11 -16.07
N TYR A 162 5.34 3.73 -17.09
CA TYR A 162 3.89 3.87 -17.21
C TYR A 162 3.26 2.70 -17.98
N TYR A 163 2.30 2.03 -17.35
CA TYR A 163 1.51 0.96 -17.96
C TYR A 163 0.10 1.47 -18.30
N ASN A 164 -0.19 1.60 -19.59
CA ASN A 164 -1.40 2.27 -20.09
C ASN A 164 -2.65 1.37 -20.15
N LEU A 165 -2.51 0.05 -19.95
CA LEU A 165 -3.62 -0.89 -19.96
C LEU A 165 -4.34 -0.99 -18.61
N GLY A 166 -3.87 -0.26 -17.60
CA GLY A 166 -4.49 -0.20 -16.29
C GLY A 166 -4.15 -1.39 -15.38
N SER A 167 -4.89 -1.49 -14.29
CA SER A 167 -4.73 -2.56 -13.31
C SER A 167 -5.59 -3.78 -13.63
N VAL A 168 -5.25 -4.92 -13.02
CA VAL A 168 -6.09 -6.12 -13.07
C VAL A 168 -7.43 -5.89 -12.40
N GLN A 169 -7.48 -5.06 -11.35
CA GLN A 169 -8.75 -4.68 -10.74
C GLN A 169 -9.69 -4.02 -11.75
N GLU A 170 -9.19 -3.05 -12.52
CA GLU A 170 -9.99 -2.38 -13.55
C GLU A 170 -10.49 -3.38 -14.62
N MET A 171 -9.68 -4.39 -14.98
CA MET A 171 -10.12 -5.46 -15.87
C MET A 171 -11.26 -6.29 -15.26
N ILE A 172 -11.18 -6.61 -13.97
CA ILE A 172 -12.23 -7.33 -13.24
C ILE A 172 -13.52 -6.49 -13.22
N ASP A 173 -13.42 -5.20 -12.91
CA ASP A 173 -14.57 -4.29 -12.85
C ASP A 173 -15.26 -4.20 -14.22
N VAL A 174 -14.49 -4.09 -15.30
CA VAL A 174 -15.04 -4.11 -16.68
C VAL A 174 -15.72 -5.45 -16.98
N SER A 175 -15.14 -6.58 -16.56
CA SER A 175 -15.76 -7.91 -16.72
C SER A 175 -17.12 -7.99 -16.01
N LEU A 176 -17.21 -7.47 -14.79
CA LEU A 176 -18.46 -7.43 -14.00
C LEU A 176 -19.51 -6.52 -14.65
N ILE A 177 -19.13 -5.31 -15.07
CA ILE A 177 -20.04 -4.36 -15.73
C ILE A 177 -20.58 -4.93 -17.04
N THR A 178 -19.69 -5.52 -17.84
CA THR A 178 -20.06 -6.09 -19.15
C THR A 178 -20.68 -7.48 -19.06
N LYS A 179 -20.68 -8.08 -17.86
CA LYS A 179 -21.09 -9.48 -17.62
C LYS A 179 -20.36 -10.48 -18.52
N LYS A 180 -19.10 -10.19 -18.86
CA LYS A 180 -18.24 -11.05 -19.68
C LYS A 180 -17.10 -11.59 -18.83
N SER A 181 -17.20 -12.86 -18.45
CA SER A 181 -16.17 -13.56 -17.69
C SER A 181 -14.82 -13.51 -18.41
N ILE A 182 -13.75 -13.42 -17.61
CA ILE A 182 -12.37 -13.47 -18.12
C ILE A 182 -12.05 -14.93 -18.47
N GLU A 183 -11.50 -15.16 -19.66
CA GLU A 183 -11.18 -16.52 -20.10
C GLU A 183 -10.18 -17.22 -19.16
N GLU A 184 -10.46 -18.49 -18.82
CA GLU A 184 -9.63 -19.32 -17.95
C GLU A 184 -8.15 -19.30 -18.38
N LYS A 185 -7.88 -19.44 -19.68
CA LYS A 185 -6.54 -19.42 -20.25
C LYS A 185 -5.81 -18.10 -19.98
N LYS A 186 -6.53 -16.97 -20.02
CA LYS A 186 -5.98 -15.65 -19.72
C LYS A 186 -5.64 -15.53 -18.24
N ILE A 187 -6.53 -15.98 -17.36
CA ILE A 187 -6.29 -16.00 -15.90
C ILE A 187 -5.06 -16.83 -15.58
N VAL A 188 -4.95 -18.06 -16.12
CA VAL A 188 -3.79 -18.94 -15.90
C VAL A 188 -2.50 -18.29 -16.40
N SER A 189 -2.52 -17.61 -17.55
CA SER A 189 -1.35 -16.89 -18.07
C SER A 189 -0.91 -15.76 -17.13
N MET A 190 -1.86 -15.00 -16.60
CA MET A 190 -1.61 -13.91 -15.65
C MET A 190 -1.04 -14.44 -14.33
N ILE A 191 -1.65 -15.50 -13.77
CA ILE A 191 -1.17 -16.15 -12.54
C ILE A 191 0.22 -16.75 -12.74
N LYS A 192 0.53 -17.33 -13.91
CA LYS A 192 1.89 -17.79 -14.22
C LYS A 192 2.91 -16.66 -14.14
N CYS A 193 2.60 -15.47 -14.69
CA CYS A 193 3.48 -14.30 -14.60
C CYS A 193 3.67 -13.86 -13.14
N LEU A 194 2.59 -13.82 -12.37
CA LEU A 194 2.62 -13.50 -10.95
C LEU A 194 3.49 -14.50 -10.16
N CYS A 195 3.32 -15.81 -10.37
CA CYS A 195 4.14 -16.83 -9.72
C CYS A 195 5.63 -16.67 -10.07
N MET A 196 5.97 -16.31 -11.31
CA MET A 196 7.36 -16.04 -11.68
C MET A 196 7.91 -14.79 -10.96
N ALA A 197 7.11 -13.73 -10.85
CA ALA A 197 7.48 -12.55 -10.05
C ALA A 197 7.72 -12.93 -8.58
N VAL A 198 6.73 -13.56 -7.94
CA VAL A 198 6.75 -13.94 -6.51
C VAL A 198 7.88 -14.92 -6.20
N SER A 199 8.18 -15.86 -7.11
CA SER A 199 9.31 -16.78 -6.95
C SER A 199 10.64 -16.05 -6.77
N THR A 200 10.80 -14.87 -7.38
CA THR A 200 12.01 -14.05 -7.21
C THR A 200 12.13 -13.56 -5.77
N PHE A 201 11.04 -13.09 -5.14
CA PHE A 201 11.07 -12.69 -3.73
C PHE A 201 11.40 -13.86 -2.81
N HIS A 202 10.74 -15.00 -3.05
CA HIS A 202 10.85 -16.19 -2.21
C HIS A 202 12.22 -16.85 -2.31
N SER A 203 12.92 -16.72 -3.45
CA SER A 203 14.25 -17.30 -3.68
C SER A 203 15.42 -16.42 -3.21
N HIS A 204 15.17 -15.21 -2.72
CA HIS A 204 16.25 -14.38 -2.14
C HIS A 204 16.80 -15.00 -0.84
N ASN A 205 17.99 -14.57 -0.44
CA ASN A 205 18.58 -14.91 0.86
C ASN A 205 19.01 -13.62 1.60
N PRO A 206 18.29 -13.20 2.65
CA PRO A 206 17.09 -13.84 3.20
C PRO A 206 15.90 -13.79 2.23
N SER A 207 14.95 -14.71 2.39
CA SER A 207 13.72 -14.76 1.58
C SER A 207 12.79 -13.59 1.92
N TYR A 208 12.05 -13.07 0.95
CA TYR A 208 11.06 -12.02 1.16
C TYR A 208 9.65 -12.49 0.84
N ALA A 209 8.65 -11.89 1.50
CA ALA A 209 7.23 -11.98 1.14
C ALA A 209 6.74 -10.59 0.73
N HIS A 210 5.86 -10.52 -0.27
CA HIS A 210 5.27 -9.27 -0.75
C HIS A 210 4.21 -8.73 0.21
N ARG A 211 3.41 -9.62 0.84
CA ARG A 211 2.39 -9.32 1.86
C ARG A 211 1.19 -8.46 1.45
N ASP A 212 1.10 -8.03 0.19
CA ASP A 212 -0.06 -7.28 -0.32
C ASP A 212 -0.36 -7.59 -1.79
N ILE A 213 -0.32 -8.89 -2.13
CA ILE A 213 -0.70 -9.38 -3.47
C ILE A 213 -2.22 -9.32 -3.59
N LYS A 214 -2.69 -8.53 -4.56
CA LYS A 214 -4.10 -8.33 -4.90
C LYS A 214 -4.21 -7.78 -6.32
N PRO A 215 -5.39 -7.88 -6.98
CA PRO A 215 -5.60 -7.32 -8.32
C PRO A 215 -5.26 -5.83 -8.48
N HIS A 216 -5.36 -5.03 -7.41
CA HIS A 216 -5.03 -3.61 -7.44
C HIS A 216 -3.52 -3.37 -7.61
N ASN A 217 -2.68 -4.27 -7.07
CA ASN A 217 -1.22 -4.18 -7.14
C ASN A 217 -0.65 -4.96 -8.32
N MET A 218 -1.46 -5.18 -9.36
CA MET A 218 -1.09 -5.86 -10.59
C MET A 218 -1.45 -5.00 -11.78
N LEU A 219 -0.45 -4.52 -12.52
CA LEU A 219 -0.63 -3.79 -13.76
C LEU A 219 -0.59 -4.73 -14.96
N ILE A 220 -1.30 -4.34 -16.02
CA ILE A 220 -1.32 -5.08 -17.28
C ILE A 220 -0.24 -4.49 -18.19
N GLY A 221 0.79 -5.28 -18.45
CA GLY A 221 1.88 -4.96 -19.38
C GLY A 221 1.59 -5.37 -20.81
N GLU A 222 2.58 -5.17 -21.67
CA GLU A 222 2.54 -5.62 -23.05
C GLU A 222 2.29 -7.13 -23.16
N GLY A 223 1.52 -7.53 -24.17
CA GLY A 223 1.14 -8.93 -24.36
C GLY A 223 0.19 -9.49 -23.29
N SER A 224 -0.47 -8.64 -22.50
CA SER A 224 -1.34 -9.03 -21.37
C SER A 224 -0.61 -9.77 -20.24
N ASN A 225 0.70 -9.53 -20.10
CA ASN A 225 1.45 -10.03 -18.95
C ASN A 225 1.15 -9.18 -17.71
N ILE A 226 1.30 -9.78 -16.53
CA ILE A 226 1.18 -9.04 -15.27
C ILE A 226 2.52 -8.44 -14.88
N ILE A 227 2.47 -7.22 -14.38
CA ILE A 227 3.55 -6.54 -13.67
C ILE A 227 3.08 -6.31 -12.23
N LEU A 228 3.73 -6.98 -11.28
CA LEU A 228 3.50 -6.80 -9.85
C LEU A 228 4.12 -5.47 -9.41
N MET A 229 3.34 -4.63 -8.74
CA MET A 229 3.75 -3.31 -8.24
C MET A 229 3.58 -3.21 -6.73
N ASP A 230 3.99 -2.08 -6.16
CA ASP A 230 3.84 -1.73 -4.73
C ASP A 230 4.63 -2.66 -3.79
N LEU A 231 5.92 -2.35 -3.65
CA LEU A 231 6.84 -3.09 -2.80
C LEU A 231 6.92 -2.50 -1.37
N GLY A 232 6.00 -1.59 -0.98
CA GLY A 232 6.03 -0.93 0.34
C GLY A 232 5.79 -1.91 1.51
N SER A 233 4.96 -2.93 1.28
CA SER A 233 4.64 -3.98 2.27
C SER A 233 5.64 -5.16 2.28
N VAL A 234 6.66 -5.15 1.40
CA VAL A 234 7.65 -6.22 1.35
C VAL A 234 8.39 -6.32 2.67
N ARG A 235 8.52 -7.55 3.18
CA ARG A 235 9.24 -7.87 4.41
C ARG A 235 9.98 -9.18 4.27
N GLU A 236 10.97 -9.38 5.12
CA GLU A 236 11.61 -10.68 5.30
C GLU A 236 10.53 -11.73 5.63
N ALA A 237 10.64 -12.88 4.96
CA ALA A 237 9.87 -14.08 5.21
C ALA A 237 10.64 -15.01 6.15
N ASN A 238 10.01 -16.11 6.58
CA ASN A 238 10.59 -17.06 7.52
C ASN A 238 10.90 -16.44 8.90
N VAL A 239 10.03 -15.53 9.35
CA VAL A 239 10.12 -14.84 10.63
C VAL A 239 9.71 -15.80 11.75
N LYS A 240 10.65 -16.13 12.63
CA LYS A 240 10.38 -16.95 13.83
C LYS A 240 9.76 -16.09 14.92
N ILE A 241 8.62 -16.53 15.43
CA ILE A 241 7.90 -15.91 16.53
C ILE A 241 8.15 -16.74 17.78
N THR A 242 8.79 -16.13 18.76
CA THR A 242 9.23 -16.77 20.02
C THR A 242 8.42 -16.32 21.22
N SER A 243 7.70 -15.20 21.10
CA SER A 243 6.88 -14.65 22.19
C SER A 243 5.52 -14.14 21.73
N ARG A 244 4.57 -14.09 22.67
CA ARG A 244 3.23 -13.52 22.43
C ARG A 244 3.30 -12.03 22.06
N LYS A 245 4.31 -11.31 22.57
CA LYS A 245 4.54 -9.91 22.24
C LYS A 245 4.91 -9.75 20.75
N GLU A 246 5.87 -10.54 20.26
CA GLU A 246 6.25 -10.55 18.85
C GLU A 246 5.07 -10.93 17.93
N ALA A 247 4.23 -11.88 18.36
CA ALA A 247 3.01 -12.23 17.64
C ALA A 247 2.04 -11.05 17.51
N MET A 248 1.78 -10.34 18.62
CA MET A 248 0.89 -9.17 18.61
C MET A 248 1.44 -8.03 17.75
N GLU A 249 2.74 -7.74 17.85
CA GLU A 249 3.40 -6.71 17.04
C GLU A 249 3.31 -7.02 15.54
N LEU A 250 3.56 -8.27 15.15
CA LEU A 250 3.43 -8.69 13.75
C LEU A 250 1.98 -8.64 13.27
N GLN A 251 1.03 -9.06 14.12
CA GLN A 251 -0.39 -9.02 13.80
C GLN A 251 -0.88 -7.57 13.60
N GLU A 252 -0.47 -6.65 14.47
CA GLU A 252 -0.79 -5.23 14.34
C GLU A 252 -0.18 -4.63 13.08
N LEU A 253 1.09 -4.92 12.80
CA LEU A 253 1.74 -4.49 11.55
C LEU A 253 0.99 -4.99 10.31
N CYS A 254 0.65 -6.29 10.27
CA CYS A 254 -0.09 -6.86 9.14
C CYS A 254 -1.50 -6.29 9.04
N SER A 255 -2.09 -5.86 10.17
CA SER A 255 -3.40 -5.20 10.20
C SER A 255 -3.41 -3.89 9.43
N GLN A 256 -2.29 -3.17 9.44
CA GLN A 256 -2.10 -1.87 8.79
C GLN A 256 -1.61 -2.00 7.35
N GLU A 257 -0.76 -2.98 7.05
CA GLU A 257 -0.02 -3.05 5.77
C GLU A 257 -0.55 -4.08 4.77
N CYS A 258 -1.35 -5.06 5.22
CA CYS A 258 -1.89 -6.10 4.34
C CYS A 258 -3.37 -5.83 4.06
N THR A 259 -3.82 -6.00 2.81
CA THR A 259 -5.25 -5.91 2.50
C THR A 259 -6.02 -7.09 3.10
N ALA A 260 -6.93 -6.80 4.03
CA ALA A 260 -7.61 -7.83 4.83
C ALA A 260 -8.27 -8.94 3.99
N ALA A 261 -8.93 -8.61 2.87
CA ALA A 261 -9.57 -9.60 2.01
C ALA A 261 -8.61 -10.59 1.32
N PHE A 262 -7.32 -10.28 1.24
CA PHE A 262 -6.29 -11.13 0.61
C PHE A 262 -5.26 -11.63 1.64
N ARG A 263 -5.45 -11.29 2.92
CA ARG A 263 -4.54 -11.60 4.02
C ARG A 263 -4.69 -13.07 4.42
N ALA A 264 -3.55 -13.74 4.59
CA ALA A 264 -3.50 -15.12 5.05
C ALA A 264 -4.01 -15.27 6.49
N PRO A 265 -4.67 -16.39 6.85
CA PRO A 265 -5.23 -16.60 8.19
C PRO A 265 -4.19 -16.49 9.31
N GLU A 266 -2.96 -16.96 9.09
CA GLU A 266 -1.85 -16.87 10.05
C GLU A 266 -1.34 -15.44 10.28
N LEU A 267 -1.81 -14.46 9.52
CA LEU A 267 -1.55 -13.03 9.74
C LEU A 267 -2.70 -12.32 10.46
N PHE A 268 -3.87 -12.96 10.59
CA PHE A 268 -4.95 -12.50 11.47
C PHE A 268 -4.75 -12.98 12.91
N GLU A 269 -4.25 -14.21 13.05
CA GLU A 269 -3.91 -14.80 14.34
C GLU A 269 -2.49 -15.39 14.25
N VAL A 270 -1.51 -14.59 14.64
CA VAL A 270 -0.09 -14.97 14.52
C VAL A 270 0.27 -16.01 15.58
N PRO A 271 0.78 -17.20 15.20
CA PRO A 271 1.12 -18.25 16.14
C PRO A 271 2.34 -17.89 17.00
N SER A 272 2.30 -18.25 18.29
CA SER A 272 3.42 -18.12 19.24
C SER A 272 3.50 -19.35 20.16
N PRO A 273 4.57 -20.17 20.07
CA PRO A 273 5.67 -20.08 19.11
C PRO A 273 5.21 -20.43 17.69
N GLY A 274 5.87 -19.89 16.67
CA GLY A 274 5.51 -20.15 15.28
C GLY A 274 6.52 -19.60 14.28
N THR A 275 6.25 -19.79 12.99
CA THR A 275 7.05 -19.18 11.92
C THR A 275 6.12 -18.70 10.82
N ILE A 276 6.23 -17.42 10.50
CA ILE A 276 5.53 -16.82 9.36
C ILE A 276 6.44 -16.92 8.14
N THR A 277 5.98 -17.65 7.14
CA THR A 277 6.76 -17.98 5.93
C THR A 277 6.25 -17.20 4.72
N GLU A 278 6.94 -17.37 3.59
CA GLU A 278 6.53 -16.85 2.30
C GLU A 278 5.19 -17.44 1.79
N LYS A 279 4.65 -18.47 2.45
CA LYS A 279 3.34 -19.07 2.15
C LYS A 279 2.17 -18.12 2.29
N THR A 280 2.34 -17.04 3.06
CA THR A 280 1.37 -15.94 3.11
C THR A 280 1.05 -15.36 1.74
N ASP A 281 2.04 -15.24 0.85
CA ASP A 281 1.82 -14.79 -0.54
C ASP A 281 1.08 -15.83 -1.38
N ILE A 282 1.27 -17.14 -1.11
CA ILE A 282 0.59 -18.22 -1.83
C ILE A 282 -0.92 -18.16 -1.58
N TRP A 283 -1.32 -17.88 -0.33
CA TRP A 283 -2.71 -17.59 0.02
C TRP A 283 -3.26 -16.41 -0.79
N SER A 284 -2.54 -15.28 -0.80
CA SER A 284 -2.96 -14.08 -1.53
C SER A 284 -3.06 -14.31 -3.06
N ILE A 285 -2.20 -15.17 -3.64
CA ILE A 285 -2.31 -15.60 -5.04
C ILE A 285 -3.62 -16.38 -5.26
N GLY A 286 -3.99 -17.29 -4.36
CA GLY A 286 -5.26 -18.02 -4.42
C GLY A 286 -6.47 -17.08 -4.41
N CYS A 287 -6.50 -16.12 -3.47
CA CYS A 287 -7.53 -15.09 -3.41
C CYS A 287 -7.57 -14.23 -4.69
N THR A 288 -6.40 -13.90 -5.25
CA THR A 288 -6.27 -13.13 -6.50
C THR A 288 -6.80 -13.91 -7.71
N MET A 289 -6.49 -15.21 -7.80
CA MET A 289 -6.98 -16.09 -8.84
C MET A 289 -8.51 -16.24 -8.78
N HIS A 290 -9.07 -16.31 -7.57
CA HIS A 290 -10.51 -16.27 -7.36
C HIS A 290 -11.12 -14.94 -7.81
N ALA A 291 -10.52 -13.80 -7.44
CA ALA A 291 -11.01 -12.48 -7.83
C ALA A 291 -11.03 -12.30 -9.35
N LEU A 292 -10.00 -12.78 -10.06
CA LEU A 292 -9.96 -12.81 -11.52
C LEU A 292 -11.09 -13.65 -12.13
N ALA A 293 -11.44 -14.77 -11.49
CA ALA A 293 -12.45 -15.69 -12.00
C ALA A 293 -13.88 -15.20 -11.70
N TYR A 294 -14.13 -14.72 -10.49
CA TYR A 294 -15.46 -14.52 -9.92
C TYR A 294 -15.78 -13.07 -9.55
N GLY A 295 -14.80 -12.17 -9.64
CA GLY A 295 -14.99 -10.73 -9.45
C GLY A 295 -14.70 -10.20 -8.05
N ASN A 296 -14.50 -11.07 -7.07
CA ASN A 296 -14.23 -10.67 -5.68
C ASN A 296 -13.27 -11.66 -4.99
N SER A 297 -12.64 -11.24 -3.89
CA SER A 297 -11.91 -12.16 -3.02
C SER A 297 -12.88 -13.18 -2.40
N PRO A 298 -12.47 -14.44 -2.16
CA PRO A 298 -13.30 -15.41 -1.44
C PRO A 298 -13.51 -15.04 0.04
N CYS A 299 -12.66 -14.16 0.59
CA CYS A 299 -12.73 -13.68 1.96
C CYS A 299 -13.30 -12.26 2.01
N ASP A 300 -14.10 -11.97 3.03
CA ASP A 300 -14.69 -10.64 3.28
C ASP A 300 -13.76 -9.71 4.09
N GLY A 301 -12.54 -10.15 4.37
CA GLY A 301 -11.56 -9.42 5.17
C GLY A 301 -11.65 -9.66 6.68
N THR A 302 -12.51 -10.59 7.12
CA THR A 302 -12.53 -11.05 8.52
C THR A 302 -11.66 -12.29 8.73
N ALA A 303 -11.15 -12.45 9.95
CA ALA A 303 -10.45 -13.66 10.37
C ALA A 303 -11.33 -14.92 10.18
N THR A 304 -12.63 -14.80 10.47
CA THR A 304 -13.59 -15.90 10.32
C THR A 304 -13.74 -16.37 8.87
N SER A 305 -13.78 -15.46 7.90
CA SER A 305 -13.87 -15.87 6.49
C SER A 305 -12.55 -16.44 5.97
N ALA A 306 -11.41 -15.89 6.41
CA ALA A 306 -10.09 -16.41 6.07
C ALA A 306 -9.84 -17.82 6.64
N MET A 307 -10.36 -18.12 7.82
CA MET A 307 -10.25 -19.45 8.45
C MET A 307 -11.34 -20.44 8.00
N SER A 308 -12.27 -20.02 7.14
CA SER A 308 -13.40 -20.87 6.75
C SER A 308 -12.95 -22.02 5.84
N PRO A 309 -13.20 -23.29 6.21
CA PRO A 309 -12.79 -24.44 5.40
C PRO A 309 -13.64 -24.63 4.13
N ASN A 310 -14.72 -23.88 3.96
CA ASN A 310 -15.74 -24.13 2.93
C ASN A 310 -15.89 -22.95 1.96
N MET A 311 -14.90 -22.76 1.10
CA MET A 311 -15.04 -21.88 -0.06
C MET A 311 -15.93 -22.54 -1.12
N LYS A 312 -17.14 -22.01 -1.29
CA LYS A 312 -18.07 -22.43 -2.34
C LYS A 312 -17.74 -21.69 -3.63
N LEU A 313 -17.34 -22.45 -4.65
CA LEU A 313 -17.13 -21.94 -6.01
C LEU A 313 -18.28 -22.38 -6.90
N ASP A 314 -18.75 -21.47 -7.76
CA ASP A 314 -19.63 -21.85 -8.85
C ASP A 314 -18.81 -22.62 -9.91
N ASN A 315 -19.11 -23.91 -10.07
CA ASN A 315 -18.45 -24.80 -11.02
C ASN A 315 -18.99 -24.67 -12.45
N SER A 316 -19.91 -23.74 -12.73
CA SER A 316 -20.51 -23.60 -14.06
C SER A 316 -19.64 -22.83 -15.06
N LEU A 317 -18.77 -21.93 -14.59
CA LEU A 317 -18.02 -21.01 -15.44
C LEU A 317 -16.59 -21.46 -15.81
N TYR A 318 -15.94 -22.21 -14.93
CA TYR A 318 -14.53 -22.62 -15.08
C TYR A 318 -14.37 -24.12 -14.87
N SER A 319 -13.28 -24.67 -15.39
CA SER A 319 -13.00 -26.10 -15.29
C SER A 319 -12.85 -26.55 -13.84
N SER A 320 -13.24 -27.79 -13.55
CA SER A 320 -13.06 -28.39 -12.22
C SER A 320 -11.60 -28.39 -11.77
N LYS A 321 -10.67 -28.56 -12.72
CA LYS A 321 -9.22 -28.47 -12.48
C LYS A 321 -8.82 -27.06 -12.05
N PHE A 322 -9.28 -26.03 -12.75
CA PHE A 322 -9.01 -24.64 -12.37
C PHE A 322 -9.55 -24.34 -10.97
N ASN A 323 -10.79 -24.72 -10.67
CA ASN A 323 -11.39 -24.53 -9.35
C ASN A 323 -10.69 -25.33 -8.24
N SER A 324 -10.10 -26.48 -8.57
CA SER A 324 -9.30 -27.24 -7.60
C SER A 324 -8.00 -26.54 -7.23
N ILE A 325 -7.38 -25.78 -8.16
CA ILE A 325 -6.16 -25.01 -7.90
C ILE A 325 -6.45 -23.82 -6.97
N ILE A 326 -7.61 -23.15 -7.12
CA ILE A 326 -7.98 -22.06 -6.21
C ILE A 326 -8.16 -22.57 -4.77
N LYS A 327 -8.61 -23.83 -4.60
CA LYS A 327 -8.87 -24.45 -3.30
C LYS A 327 -7.64 -25.10 -2.64
N SER A 328 -6.55 -25.31 -3.37
CA SER A 328 -5.35 -26.01 -2.89
C SER A 328 -4.41 -25.09 -2.14
#